data_AF-A0AAW5N2T9-F1
#
_entry.id   AF-A0AAW5N2T9-F1
#
_cell.length_a   1.000
_cell.length_b   1.000
_cell.length_c   1.000
_cell.angle_alpha   90.00
_cell.angle_beta   90.00
_cell.angle_gamma   90.00
#
_symmetry.space_group_name_H-M   'P 1'
#
loop_
_entity.id
_entity.type
_entity.pdbx_description
1 polymer ?
#
loop_
_entity_poly.entity_id
_entity_poly.type
_entity_poly.pdbx_seq_one_letter_code
_entity_poly.pdbx_strand_id
1 'polypeptide(L)'
;SGHEDAIADLYRHNDALVGRVMGQLDDRDVLMVVSDHGFNAFRRGVNLNSWLHREGYLALKPGSDGRAEWLRDVDWSATRAYTVGLTGMFL
;
A
#
# COMPACT_ATOMS: atom_id res chain seq x y z
N SER A 1 -6.63 -0.57 -22.37
CA SER A 1 -5.40 -1.19 -21.83
C SER A 1 -5.73 -2.65 -21.53
N GLY A 2 -4.78 -3.59 -21.59
CA GLY A 2 -5.08 -5.05 -21.49
C GLY A 2 -5.59 -5.55 -20.12
N HIS A 3 -5.96 -4.66 -19.19
CA HIS A 3 -6.33 -4.99 -17.80
C HIS A 3 -7.60 -4.28 -17.33
N GLU A 4 -8.37 -3.65 -18.23
CA GLU A 4 -9.58 -2.89 -17.87
C GLU A 4 -10.60 -3.75 -17.12
N ASP A 5 -10.73 -5.02 -17.51
CA ASP A 5 -11.66 -5.98 -16.92
C ASP A 5 -11.03 -6.89 -15.86
N ALA A 6 -9.73 -6.74 -15.55
CA ALA A 6 -9.00 -7.70 -14.72
C ALA A 6 -9.62 -7.90 -13.32
N ILE A 7 -10.15 -6.82 -12.73
CA ILE A 7 -10.87 -6.90 -11.45
C ILE A 7 -12.17 -7.69 -11.62
N ALA A 8 -13.00 -7.34 -12.61
CA ALA A 8 -14.27 -8.00 -12.84
C ALA A 8 -14.09 -9.50 -13.17
N ASP A 9 -13.07 -9.85 -13.96
CA ASP A 9 -12.72 -11.23 -14.30
C ASP A 9 -12.32 -12.03 -13.05
N LEU A 10 -11.54 -11.43 -12.15
CA LEU A 10 -11.17 -12.06 -10.88
C LEU A 10 -12.39 -12.32 -10.00
N TYR A 11 -13.31 -11.36 -9.90
CA TYR A 11 -14.57 -11.56 -9.16
C TYR A 11 -15.40 -12.69 -9.77
N ARG A 12 -15.56 -12.75 -11.10
CA ARG A 12 -16.28 -13.84 -11.78
C ARG A 12 -15.61 -15.20 -11.56
N HIS A 13 -14.28 -15.26 -11.57
CA HIS A 13 -13.55 -16.49 -11.30
C HIS A 13 -13.77 -16.98 -9.86
N ASN A 14 -13.71 -16.08 -8.89
CA ASN A 14 -13.90 -16.41 -7.48
C ASN A 14 -15.35 -16.81 -7.18
N ASP A 15 -16.32 -16.15 -7.80
CA ASP A 15 -17.75 -16.53 -7.70
C ASP A 15 -17.99 -17.95 -8.23
N ALA A 16 -17.41 -18.29 -9.38
CA ALA A 16 -17.49 -19.64 -9.92
C ALA A 16 -16.83 -20.70 -9.01
N LEU A 17 -15.76 -20.34 -8.29
CA LEU A 17 -15.15 -21.20 -7.28
C LEU A 17 -16.09 -21.42 -6.10
N VAL A 18 -16.69 -20.36 -5.56
CA VAL A 18 -17.68 -20.45 -4.48
C VAL A 18 -18.84 -21.38 -4.90
N GLY A 19 -19.37 -21.21 -6.11
CA GLY A 19 -20.43 -22.07 -6.63
C GLY A 19 -20.04 -23.56 -6.70
N ARG A 20 -18.81 -23.87 -7.12
CA ARG A 20 -18.31 -25.26 -7.13
C ARG A 20 -18.18 -25.85 -5.73
N VAL A 21 -17.75 -25.05 -4.76
CA VAL A 21 -17.64 -25.49 -3.36
C VAL A 21 -19.04 -25.73 -2.79
N MET A 22 -19.98 -24.81 -3.00
CA MET A 22 -21.37 -24.97 -2.56
C MET A 22 -22.02 -26.24 -3.11
N GLY A 23 -21.72 -26.64 -4.35
CA GLY A 23 -22.22 -27.88 -4.95
C GLY A 23 -21.71 -29.18 -4.30
N GLN A 24 -20.79 -29.09 -3.33
CA GLN A 24 -20.22 -30.23 -2.59
C GLN A 24 -20.62 -30.26 -1.11
N LEU A 25 -21.41 -29.29 -0.65
CA LEU A 25 -21.79 -29.16 0.76
C LEU A 25 -23.15 -29.81 1.04
N ASP A 26 -23.29 -30.40 2.23
CA ASP A 26 -24.54 -30.95 2.75
C ASP A 26 -25.19 -30.00 3.77
N ASP A 27 -26.41 -30.32 4.21
CA ASP A 27 -27.21 -29.52 5.17
C ASP A 27 -26.55 -29.30 6.55
N ARG A 28 -25.45 -29.99 6.84
CA ARG A 28 -24.71 -29.86 8.12
C ARG A 28 -23.44 -29.01 7.99
N ASP A 29 -23.07 -28.62 6.77
CA ASP A 29 -21.85 -27.88 6.52
C ASP A 29 -22.09 -26.37 6.58
N VAL A 30 -21.04 -25.62 6.91
CA VAL A 30 -21.08 -24.15 6.94
C VAL A 30 -19.98 -23.62 6.03
N LEU A 31 -20.36 -22.80 5.04
CA LEU A 31 -19.45 -22.05 4.21
C LEU A 31 -19.35 -20.60 4.69
N MET A 32 -18.14 -20.14 4.95
CA MET A 32 -17.85 -18.74 5.25
C MET A 32 -16.94 -18.17 4.16
N VAL A 33 -17.38 -17.07 3.54
CA VAL A 33 -16.57 -16.30 2.59
C VAL A 33 -16.15 -15.02 3.31
N VAL A 34 -14.86 -14.93 3.66
CA VAL A 34 -14.31 -13.85 4.48
C VAL A 34 -13.14 -13.21 3.75
N SER A 35 -13.05 -11.90 3.83
CA SER A 35 -11.90 -11.12 3.37
C SER A 35 -11.25 -10.47 4.58
N ASP A 36 -9.92 -10.50 4.65
CA ASP A 36 -9.13 -9.92 5.74
C ASP A 36 -8.85 -8.43 5.55
N HIS A 37 -8.95 -7.93 4.31
CA HIS A 37 -8.83 -6.52 3.99
C HIS A 37 -9.59 -6.14 2.72
N GLY A 38 -10.13 -4.92 2.70
CA GLY A 38 -10.71 -4.33 1.50
C GLY A 38 -9.65 -3.69 0.60
N PHE A 39 -10.05 -3.43 -0.65
CA PHE A 39 -9.30 -2.56 -1.56
C PHE A 39 -10.13 -1.32 -1.88
N ASN A 40 -9.48 -0.17 -1.98
CA ASN A 40 -10.10 1.08 -2.42
C ASN A 40 -9.24 1.74 -3.50
N ALA A 41 -9.87 2.53 -4.37
CA ALA A 41 -9.17 3.22 -5.44
C ALA A 41 -8.12 4.20 -4.89
N PHE A 42 -6.85 3.97 -5.19
CA PHE A 42 -5.78 4.92 -4.90
C PHE A 42 -5.77 6.00 -5.98
N ARG A 43 -6.43 7.13 -5.71
CA ARG A 43 -6.52 8.24 -6.70
C ARG A 43 -5.46 9.32 -6.49
N ARG A 44 -4.95 9.46 -5.27
CA ARG A 44 -4.03 10.55 -4.89
C ARG A 44 -3.06 10.04 -3.82
N GLY A 45 -1.81 10.45 -3.93
CA GLY A 45 -0.76 10.21 -2.95
C GLY A 45 0.10 11.45 -2.78
N VAL A 46 0.64 11.65 -1.58
CA VAL A 46 1.60 12.71 -1.27
C VAL A 46 2.86 12.05 -0.73
N ASN A 47 4.02 12.42 -1.27
CA ASN A 47 5.29 12.06 -0.66
C ASN A 47 5.64 13.08 0.43
N LEU A 48 5.38 12.72 1.68
CA LEU A 48 5.62 13.60 2.82
C LEU A 48 7.10 13.90 3.04
N ASN A 49 8.01 12.95 2.81
CA ASN A 49 9.46 13.21 2.90
C ASN A 49 9.93 14.24 1.87
N SER A 50 9.40 14.19 0.64
CA SER A 50 9.69 15.23 -0.37
C SER A 50 9.17 16.61 0.04
N TRP A 51 7.98 16.66 0.66
CA TRP A 51 7.43 17.90 1.20
C TRP A 51 8.29 18.42 2.36
N LEU A 52 8.60 17.59 3.36
CA LEU A 52 9.44 17.94 4.50
C LEU A 52 10.83 18.43 4.07
N HIS A 53 11.41 17.81 3.04
CA HIS A 53 12.68 18.25 2.47
C HIS A 53 12.57 19.66 1.86
N ARG A 54 11.51 19.91 1.08
CA ARG A 54 11.27 21.22 0.48
C ARG A 54 11.03 22.31 1.52
N GLU A 55 10.32 22.00 2.60
CA GLU A 55 10.04 22.94 3.69
C GLU A 55 11.19 23.05 4.71
N GLY A 56 12.32 22.36 4.49
CA GLY A 56 13.53 22.45 5.32
C GLY A 56 13.48 21.67 6.64
N TYR A 57 12.52 20.77 6.81
CA TYR A 57 12.43 19.89 7.98
C TYR A 57 13.23 18.59 7.81
N LEU A 58 13.45 18.14 6.58
CA LEU A 58 14.31 17.00 6.27
C LEU A 58 15.53 17.49 5.51
N ALA A 59 16.72 17.12 5.96
CA ALA A 59 17.97 17.48 5.30
C ALA A 59 18.59 16.25 4.63
N LEU A 60 19.21 16.46 3.47
CA LEU A 60 20.00 15.43 2.79
C LEU A 60 21.50 15.72 2.98
N LYS A 61 22.29 14.65 2.99
CA LYS A 61 23.75 14.73 3.00
C LYS A 61 24.25 15.45 1.74
N PRO A 62 25.39 16.15 1.80
CA PRO A 62 25.96 16.83 0.64
C PRO A 62 26.15 15.88 -0.55
N GLY A 63 25.58 16.24 -1.70
CA GLY A 63 25.68 15.46 -2.94
C GLY A 63 24.70 14.28 -3.07
N SER A 64 23.85 14.04 -2.06
CA SER A 64 22.79 13.02 -2.12
C SER A 64 21.55 13.52 -2.89
N ASP A 65 20.81 12.59 -3.50
CA ASP A 65 19.56 12.88 -4.23
C ASP A 65 18.30 12.32 -3.52
N GLY A 66 18.47 11.70 -2.35
CA GLY A 66 17.39 11.17 -1.53
C GLY A 66 16.79 9.87 -2.05
N ARG A 67 17.45 9.19 -3.00
CA ARG A 67 17.00 7.92 -3.56
C ARG A 67 17.60 6.71 -2.87
N ALA A 68 18.61 6.89 -2.00
CA ALA A 68 19.16 5.78 -1.26
C ALA A 68 18.09 5.11 -0.38
N GLU A 69 18.08 3.78 -0.40
CA GLU A 69 17.20 3.01 0.48
C GLU A 69 17.46 3.32 1.95
N TRP A 70 16.45 3.04 2.79
CA TRP A 70 16.58 3.08 4.25
C TRP A 70 17.04 4.44 4.80
N LEU A 71 16.65 5.54 4.15
CA LEU A 71 16.94 6.91 4.59
C LEU A 71 18.44 7.20 4.73
N ARG A 72 19.30 6.44 4.03
CA ARG A 72 20.77 6.59 4.14
C ARG A 72 21.28 7.96 3.71
N ASP A 73 20.55 8.63 2.84
CA ASP A 73 20.87 9.97 2.36
C ASP A 73 20.45 11.08 3.33
N VAL A 74 19.67 10.77 4.37
CA VAL A 74 19.22 11.77 5.34
C VAL A 74 20.40 12.23 6.20
N ASP A 75 20.56 13.55 6.28
CA ASP A 75 21.43 14.19 7.27
C ASP A 75 20.66 14.34 8.59
N TRP A 76 20.89 13.41 9.50
CA TRP A 76 20.26 13.37 10.81
C TRP A 76 20.72 14.50 11.74
N SER A 77 21.85 15.15 11.46
CA SER A 77 22.33 16.27 12.28
C SER A 77 21.51 17.55 12.06
N ALA A 78 20.88 17.67 10.89
CA ALA A 78 20.10 18.83 10.48
C ALA A 78 18.59 18.53 10.27
N THR A 79 18.20 17.25 10.23
CA THR A 79 16.81 16.83 10.08
C THR A 79 16.02 17.02 11.38
N ARG A 80 14.86 17.65 11.26
CA ARG A 80 13.89 17.92 12.34
C ARG A 80 12.60 17.13 12.20
N ALA A 81 12.32 16.57 11.03
CA ALA A 81 11.21 15.65 10.87
C ALA A 81 11.40 14.73 9.67
N TYR A 82 10.92 13.49 9.78
CA TYR A 82 10.90 12.54 8.68
C TYR A 82 9.72 11.57 8.83
N THR A 83 9.38 10.89 7.73
CA THR A 83 8.37 9.83 7.71
C THR A 83 8.98 8.48 7.38
N VAL A 84 8.49 7.43 8.03
CA VAL A 84 8.81 6.03 7.70
C VAL A 84 7.58 5.15 7.89
N GLY A 85 7.43 4.15 7.01
CA GLY A 85 6.25 3.28 6.99
C GLY A 85 5.01 3.98 6.41
N LEU A 86 3.83 3.50 6.80
CA LEU A 86 2.56 3.93 6.22
C LEU A 86 1.99 5.21 6.83
N THR A 87 2.36 5.54 8.07
CA THR A 87 1.80 6.69 8.81
C THR A 87 2.74 7.35 9.82
N GLY A 88 3.94 6.81 10.06
CA GLY A 88 4.83 7.32 11.09
C GLY A 88 5.51 8.62 10.65
N MET A 89 5.23 9.73 11.35
CA MET A 89 6.00 10.97 11.27
C MET A 89 6.73 11.17 12.60
N PHE A 90 8.02 11.46 12.51
CA PHE A 90 8.94 11.62 13.63
C PHE A 90 9.46 13.04 13.63
N LEU A 91 9.65 13.60 14.83
CA LEU A 91 10.13 14.96 15.10
C LEU A 91 11.48 14.90 15.83
#